data_AF-A0A177HAX6-F1
#
_entry.id   AF-A0A177HAX6-F1
#
_cell.length_a   1.000
_cell.length_b   1.000
_cell.length_c   1.000
_cell.angle_alpha   90.00
_cell.angle_beta   90.00
_cell.angle_gamma   90.00
#
_symmetry.space_group_name_H-M   'P 1'
#
loop_
_entity.id
_entity.type
_entity.pdbx_description
1 polymer ?
#
loop_
_entity_poly.entity_id
_entity_poly.type
_entity_poly.pdbx_seq_one_letter_code
_entity_poly.pdbx_strand_id
1 'polypeptide(L)'
;MVDELRAFVSQGARVEPSALERIDRRASLEEVAQQFEAIFVNELMKSSRAAKLSDDILSNSGTQPFLEMMDQEFSQTISKRNSLGIAEALVQQFERK
;
A
#
# COMPACT_ATOMS: atom_id res chain seq x y z
N MET A 1 -6.64 -43.20 27.90
CA MET A 1 -6.20 -43.71 26.58
C MET A 1 -6.90 -43.03 25.40
N VAL A 2 -8.04 -42.36 25.59
CA VAL A 2 -8.71 -41.56 24.53
C VAL A 2 -8.23 -40.11 24.43
N ASP A 3 -7.63 -39.55 25.48
CA ASP A 3 -7.14 -38.16 25.49
C ASP A 3 -5.83 -37.97 24.70
N GLU A 4 -4.98 -38.99 24.61
CA GLU A 4 -3.74 -38.97 23.80
C GLU A 4 -4.03 -39.01 22.29
N LEU A 5 -5.12 -39.69 21.88
CA LEU A 5 -5.61 -39.70 20.50
C LEU A 5 -6.19 -38.33 20.07
N ARG A 6 -6.74 -37.55 21.01
CA ARG A 6 -7.18 -36.16 20.75
C ARG A 6 -6.01 -35.19 20.60
N ALA A 7 -4.91 -35.39 21.34
CA ALA A 7 -3.70 -34.58 21.20
C ALA A 7 -3.04 -34.78 19.82
N PHE A 8 -3.03 -36.02 19.30
CA PHE A 8 -2.49 -36.34 17.98
C PHE A 8 -3.30 -35.74 16.81
N VAL A 9 -4.64 -35.69 16.94
CA VAL A 9 -5.53 -35.08 15.94
C VAL A 9 -5.51 -33.54 15.98
N SER A 10 -5.15 -32.94 17.12
CA SER A 10 -4.95 -31.47 17.22
C SER A 10 -3.67 -30.98 16.55
N GLN A 11 -2.78 -31.90 16.18
CA GLN A 11 -1.54 -31.66 15.43
C GLN A 11 -1.77 -31.86 13.93
N GLY A 12 -2.91 -31.40 13.41
CA GLY A 12 -3.08 -31.18 11.98
C GLY A 12 -1.96 -30.25 11.52
N ALA A 13 -1.00 -30.83 10.77
CA ALA A 13 0.21 -30.17 10.35
C ALA A 13 -0.09 -28.74 9.88
N ARG A 14 0.52 -27.75 10.54
CA ARG A 14 0.64 -26.42 9.94
C ARG A 14 1.34 -26.64 8.60
N VAL A 15 0.58 -26.58 7.52
CA VAL A 15 1.14 -26.59 6.17
C VAL A 15 1.81 -25.24 6.02
N GLU A 16 3.10 -25.21 6.33
CA GLU A 16 3.94 -24.06 6.06
C GLU A 16 3.92 -23.81 4.54
N PRO A 17 3.61 -22.58 4.09
CA PRO A 17 3.54 -22.27 2.67
C PRO A 17 4.86 -22.65 1.98
N SER A 18 4.79 -23.19 0.78
CA SER A 18 5.97 -23.49 -0.01
C SER A 18 6.81 -22.22 -0.24
N ALA A 19 8.10 -22.39 -0.55
CA ALA A 19 8.97 -21.25 -0.84
C ALA A 19 8.42 -20.39 -2.01
N LEU A 20 7.80 -21.03 -3.01
CA LEU A 20 7.17 -20.36 -4.14
C LEU A 20 5.96 -19.52 -3.70
N GLU A 21 5.06 -20.07 -2.88
CA GLU A 21 3.89 -19.35 -2.37
C GLU A 21 4.28 -18.15 -1.48
N ARG A 22 5.39 -18.25 -0.74
CA ARG A 22 5.91 -17.12 0.05
C ARG A 22 6.43 -15.99 -0.85
N ILE A 23 7.13 -16.33 -1.93
CA ILE A 23 7.63 -15.36 -2.91
C ILE A 23 6.45 -14.66 -3.60
N ASP A 24 5.45 -15.42 -4.07
CA ASP A 24 4.28 -14.85 -4.75
C ASP A 24 3.47 -13.94 -3.83
N ARG A 25 3.25 -14.38 -2.57
CA ARG A 25 2.57 -13.55 -1.57
C ARG A 25 3.33 -12.26 -1.32
N ARG A 26 4.65 -12.32 -1.17
CA ARG A 26 5.47 -11.12 -0.99
C ARG A 26 5.39 -10.18 -2.18
N ALA A 27 5.51 -10.69 -3.41
CA ALA A 27 5.38 -9.89 -4.62
C ALA A 27 4.00 -9.19 -4.71
N SER A 28 2.93 -9.91 -4.38
CA SER A 28 1.58 -9.31 -4.33
C SER A 28 1.43 -8.23 -3.25
N LEU A 29 2.09 -8.41 -2.11
CA LEU A 29 2.05 -7.47 -1.00
C LEU A 29 2.85 -6.20 -1.33
N GLU A 30 4.00 -6.35 -1.98
CA GLU A 30 4.81 -5.23 -2.50
C GLU A 30 4.01 -4.40 -3.50
N GLU A 31 3.30 -5.04 -4.44
CA GLU A 31 2.48 -4.35 -5.45
C GLU A 31 1.32 -3.57 -4.81
N VAL A 32 0.59 -4.19 -3.89
CA VAL A 32 -0.52 -3.53 -3.19
C VAL A 32 -0.02 -2.38 -2.30
N ALA A 33 1.13 -2.57 -1.62
CA ALA A 33 1.72 -1.56 -0.78
C ALA A 33 2.19 -0.33 -1.58
N GLN A 34 2.76 -0.52 -2.78
CA GLN A 34 3.12 0.56 -3.70
C GLN A 34 1.88 1.32 -4.21
N GLN A 35 0.80 0.63 -4.52
CA GLN A 35 -0.46 1.26 -4.92
C GLN A 35 -1.06 2.09 -3.77
N PHE A 36 -1.00 1.57 -2.55
CA PHE A 36 -1.42 2.32 -1.37
C PHE A 36 -0.58 3.60 -1.17
N GLU A 37 0.75 3.52 -1.29
CA GLU A 37 1.60 4.70 -1.19
C GLU A 37 1.27 5.73 -2.29
N ALA A 38 0.96 5.28 -3.52
CA ALA A 38 0.54 6.17 -4.60
C ALA A 38 -0.74 6.94 -4.27
N ILE A 39 -1.74 6.28 -3.68
CA ILE A 39 -2.98 6.91 -3.22
C ILE A 39 -2.68 7.90 -2.10
N PHE A 40 -1.87 7.50 -1.13
CA PHE A 40 -1.50 8.37 0.00
C PHE A 40 -0.78 9.63 -0.47
N VAL A 41 0.20 9.51 -1.39
CA VAL A 41 0.89 10.66 -1.99
C VAL A 41 -0.10 11.56 -2.73
N ASN A 42 -1.04 10.99 -3.48
CA ASN A 42 -2.06 11.76 -4.18
C ASN A 42 -2.93 12.58 -3.21
N GLU A 43 -3.39 11.96 -2.12
CA GLU A 43 -4.18 12.63 -1.09
C GLU A 43 -3.38 13.69 -0.32
N LEU A 44 -2.10 13.42 -0.04
CA LEU A 44 -1.19 14.41 0.56
C LEU A 44 -1.05 15.64 -0.35
N MET A 45 -0.86 15.42 -1.65
CA MET A 45 -0.71 16.47 -2.65
C MET A 45 -2.01 17.29 -2.82
N LYS A 46 -3.16 16.63 -2.85
CA LYS A 46 -4.48 17.29 -2.80
C LYS A 46 -4.66 18.11 -1.53
N SER A 47 -4.34 17.56 -0.37
CA SER A 47 -4.44 18.25 0.92
C SER A 47 -3.54 19.49 0.98
N SER A 48 -2.31 19.38 0.50
CA SER A 48 -1.39 20.52 0.39
C SER A 48 -1.94 21.63 -0.50
N ARG A 49 -2.59 21.29 -1.62
CA ARG A 49 -3.26 22.26 -2.51
C ARG A 49 -4.55 22.82 -1.94
N ALA A 50 -5.25 22.07 -1.09
CA ALA A 50 -6.43 22.55 -0.39
C ALA A 50 -6.08 23.54 0.74
N ALA A 51 -4.89 23.41 1.32
CA ALA A 51 -4.35 24.31 2.35
C ALA A 51 -3.86 25.66 1.78
N LYS A 52 -4.65 26.31 0.93
CA LYS A 52 -4.31 27.60 0.31
C LYS A 52 -4.28 28.72 1.35
N LEU A 53 -3.27 29.59 1.31
CA LEU A 53 -3.20 30.79 2.16
C LEU A 53 -4.09 31.95 1.67
N SER A 54 -4.47 31.95 0.39
CA SER A 54 -5.36 32.94 -0.21
C SER A 54 -6.12 32.34 -1.40
N ASP A 55 -7.15 33.03 -1.87
CA ASP A 55 -7.82 32.69 -3.11
C ASP A 55 -6.83 32.73 -4.28
N ASP A 56 -6.91 31.70 -5.12
CA ASP A 56 -5.94 31.41 -6.15
C ASP A 56 -6.33 32.14 -7.45
N ILE A 57 -5.54 33.15 -7.80
CA ILE A 57 -5.75 34.02 -8.98
C ILE A 57 -5.74 33.21 -10.29
N LEU A 58 -5.14 32.01 -10.29
CA LEU A 58 -5.05 31.11 -11.44
C LEU A 58 -6.07 29.97 -11.39
N SER A 59 -6.86 29.86 -10.30
CA SER A 59 -7.89 28.84 -10.20
C SER A 59 -9.12 29.20 -11.02
N ASN A 60 -9.46 28.33 -11.96
CA ASN A 60 -10.73 28.36 -12.66
C ASN A 60 -11.24 26.91 -12.83
N SER A 61 -12.48 26.75 -13.29
CA SER A 61 -13.14 25.44 -13.45
C SER A 61 -12.43 24.47 -14.41
N GLY A 62 -11.61 24.96 -15.34
CA GLY A 62 -10.79 24.15 -16.25
C GLY A 62 -9.41 23.77 -15.71
N THR A 63 -8.86 24.52 -14.75
CA THR A 63 -7.54 24.22 -14.18
C THR A 63 -7.60 23.02 -13.20
N GLN A 64 -8.72 22.87 -12.49
CA GLN A 64 -8.88 21.84 -11.45
C GLN A 64 -8.74 20.40 -11.98
N PRO A 65 -9.43 19.98 -13.07
CA PRO A 65 -9.31 18.62 -13.58
C PRO A 65 -7.90 18.30 -14.11
N PHE A 66 -7.22 19.30 -14.69
CA PHE A 66 -5.86 19.16 -15.16
C PHE A 66 -4.89 18.87 -14.00
N LEU A 67 -5.01 19.63 -12.90
CA LEU A 67 -4.21 19.41 -11.70
C LEU A 67 -4.48 18.03 -11.09
N GLU A 68 -5.73 17.59 -11.06
CA GLU A 68 -6.08 16.25 -10.55
C GLU A 68 -5.44 15.14 -11.36
N MET A 69 -5.48 15.22 -12.69
CA MET A 69 -4.78 14.27 -13.57
C MET A 69 -3.27 14.30 -13.38
N MET A 70 -2.69 15.50 -13.29
CA MET A 70 -1.25 15.68 -13.06
C MET A 70 -0.83 15.04 -11.73
N ASP A 71 -1.62 15.22 -10.67
CA ASP A 71 -1.36 14.68 -9.35
C ASP A 71 -1.42 13.16 -9.32
N GLN A 72 -2.30 12.57 -10.11
CA GLN A 72 -2.42 11.12 -10.26
C GLN A 72 -1.19 10.51 -10.95
N GLU A 73 -0.69 11.13 -12.02
CA GLU A 73 0.53 10.66 -12.71
C GLU A 73 1.78 10.84 -11.85
N PHE A 74 1.85 11.97 -11.15
CA PHE A 74 2.96 12.27 -10.28
C PHE A 74 3.01 11.33 -9.09
N SER A 75 1.87 11.03 -8.46
CA SER A 75 1.82 10.13 -7.32
C SER A 75 2.20 8.70 -7.68
N GLN A 76 1.77 8.20 -8.84
CA GLN A 76 2.19 6.90 -9.38
C GLN A 76 3.69 6.84 -9.69
N THR A 77 4.26 7.94 -10.20
CA THR A 77 5.70 7.99 -10.52
C THR A 77 6.55 8.04 -9.26
N ILE A 78 6.10 8.79 -8.25
CA ILE A 78 6.81 8.97 -6.98
C ILE A 78 6.77 7.73 -6.10
N SER A 79 5.63 7.03 -6.04
CA SER A 79 5.52 5.79 -5.24
C SER A 79 6.42 4.68 -5.77
N LYS A 80 6.59 4.58 -7.09
CA LYS A 80 7.51 3.61 -7.72
C LYS A 80 8.99 3.85 -7.38
N ARG A 81 9.34 5.03 -6.87
CA ARG A 81 10.71 5.39 -6.47
C ARG A 81 10.94 5.27 -4.96
N ASN A 82 10.01 4.66 -4.23
CA ASN A 82 10.10 4.43 -2.78
C ASN A 82 10.37 5.72 -2.00
N SER A 83 9.65 6.77 -2.35
CA SER A 83 9.95 8.14 -1.88
C SER A 83 9.64 8.39 -0.40
N LEU A 84 8.63 7.71 0.16
CA LEU A 84 8.18 7.92 1.54
C LEU A 84 8.48 6.74 2.46
N GLY A 85 8.80 5.56 1.91
CA GLY A 85 9.10 4.36 2.68
C GLY A 85 7.89 3.66 3.26
N ILE A 86 6.67 4.06 2.87
CA ILE A 86 5.42 3.54 3.43
C ILE A 86 5.16 2.14 2.89
N ALA A 87 5.43 1.93 1.60
CA ALA A 87 5.26 0.62 0.97
C ALA A 87 6.14 -0.44 1.64
N GLU A 88 7.41 -0.13 1.90
CA GLU A 88 8.35 -1.00 2.60
C GLU A 88 7.91 -1.28 4.03
N ALA A 89 7.47 -0.24 4.75
CA ALA A 89 6.99 -0.40 6.12
C ALA A 89 5.76 -1.33 6.19
N LEU A 90 4.84 -1.23 5.23
CA LEU A 90 3.69 -2.12 5.13
C LEU A 90 4.13 -3.56 4.85
N VAL A 91 5.00 -3.78 3.86
CA VAL A 91 5.52 -5.13 3.55
C VAL A 91 6.16 -5.74 4.79
N GLN A 92 7.07 -5.03 5.45
CA GLN A 92 7.72 -5.50 6.67
C GLN A 92 6.73 -5.79 7.82
N GLN A 93 5.67 -4.99 7.95
CA GLN A 93 4.67 -5.18 8.99
C GLN A 93 3.82 -6.42 8.76
N PHE A 94 3.46 -6.71 7.51
CA PHE A 94 2.63 -7.86 7.15
C PHE A 94 3.44 -9.15 6.96
N GLU A 95 4.75 -9.07 6.69
CA GLU A 95 5.65 -10.23 6.74
C GLU A 95 5.94 -10.71 8.17
N ARG A 96 5.85 -9.82 9.16
CA ARG A 96 6.05 -10.16 10.58
C ARG A 96 4.83 -10.77 11.27
N LYS A 97 3.65 -10.72 10.65
CA LYS A 97 2.38 -11.25 11.19
C LYS A 97 2.07 -12.62 10.60
#